data_AF-A0A957FIY5-F1
#
_entry.id   AF-A0A957FIY5-F1
#
_cell.length_a   1.000
_cell.length_b   1.000
_cell.length_c   1.000
_cell.angle_alpha   90.00
_cell.angle_beta   90.00
_cell.angle_gamma   90.00
#
_symmetry.space_group_name_H-M   'P 1'
#
loop_
_entity.id
_entity.type
_entity.pdbx_description
1 polymer ?
#
loop_
_entity_poly.entity_id
_entity_poly.type
_entity_poly.pdbx_seq_one_letter_code
_entity_poly.pdbx_strand_id
1 'polypeptide(L)'
;MTDSFTQLHIDMRACRRCLQAGHAITPGAVFSSGRERRVLLIGQAPGVTEVTAGRPFNATSGTRLFKWLGEAGWAEDDFRARHTMTAVTKCYPGKDKSGKGDRV
;
A
#
# COMPACT_ATOMS: atom_id res chain seq x y z
N MET A 1 -2.37 22.21 -15.44
CA MET A 1 -1.11 21.79 -14.82
C MET A 1 -1.44 20.82 -13.69
N THR A 2 -0.94 19.59 -13.77
CA THR A 2 -1.06 18.61 -12.68
C THR A 2 -0.08 19.02 -11.57
N ASP A 3 -0.52 19.07 -10.31
CA ASP A 3 0.40 19.38 -9.22
C ASP A 3 1.47 18.29 -9.07
N SER A 4 2.63 18.65 -8.49
CA SER A 4 3.78 17.74 -8.35
C SER A 4 3.45 16.45 -7.60
N PHE A 5 2.50 16.49 -6.68
CA PHE A 5 2.12 15.33 -5.88
C PHE A 5 1.24 14.36 -6.67
N THR A 6 0.29 14.89 -7.43
CA THR A 6 -0.50 14.09 -8.38
C THR A 6 0.38 13.48 -9.46
N GLN A 7 1.39 14.21 -9.96
CA GLN A 7 2.34 13.67 -10.93
C GLN A 7 3.16 12.50 -10.34
N LEU A 8 3.66 12.63 -9.11
CA LEU A 8 4.36 11.54 -8.42
C LEU A 8 3.50 10.27 -8.33
N HIS A 9 2.21 10.40 -8.04
CA HIS A 9 1.30 9.26 -7.98
C HIS A 9 1.12 8.57 -9.34
N ILE A 10 1.06 9.35 -10.43
CA ILE A 10 0.99 8.82 -11.80
C ILE A 10 2.28 8.03 -12.10
N ASP A 11 3.44 8.63 -11.83
CA ASP A 11 4.75 8.02 -12.10
C ASP A 11 4.95 6.74 -11.29
N MET A 12 4.53 6.73 -10.01
CA MET A 12 4.58 5.53 -9.17
C MET A 12 3.74 4.39 -9.73
N ARG A 13 2.51 4.66 -10.19
CA ARG A 13 1.62 3.64 -10.78
C ARG A 13 2.16 3.09 -12.10
N ALA A 14 2.79 3.96 -12.89
CA ALA A 14 3.43 3.61 -14.16
C ALA A 14 4.79 2.89 -13.99
N CYS A 15 5.41 2.97 -12.80
CA CYS A 15 6.74 2.43 -12.57
C CYS A 15 6.83 0.92 -12.86
N ARG A 16 7.88 0.53 -13.61
CA ARG A 16 8.22 -0.88 -13.94
C ARG A 16 9.69 -1.23 -13.69
N ARG A 17 10.44 -0.37 -12.99
CA ARG A 17 11.91 -0.49 -12.84
C ARG A 17 12.36 -1.83 -12.24
N CYS A 18 11.72 -2.30 -11.17
CA CYS A 18 12.10 -3.58 -10.55
C CYS A 18 11.85 -4.79 -11.47
N LEU A 19 10.75 -4.75 -12.24
CA LEU A 19 10.45 -5.79 -13.22
C LEU A 19 11.48 -5.78 -14.36
N GLN A 20 11.84 -4.60 -14.85
CA GLN A 20 12.85 -4.42 -15.90
C GLN A 20 14.25 -4.86 -15.45
N ALA A 21 14.55 -4.72 -14.16
CA ALA A 21 15.78 -5.24 -13.55
C ALA A 21 15.78 -6.77 -13.35
N GLY A 22 14.70 -7.47 -13.73
CA GLY A 22 14.60 -8.93 -13.65
C GLY A 22 14.16 -9.47 -12.29
N HIS A 23 13.69 -8.63 -11.37
CA HIS A 23 13.15 -9.11 -10.10
C HIS A 23 11.78 -9.75 -10.31
N ALA A 24 11.56 -10.93 -9.69
CA ALA A 24 10.26 -11.58 -9.65
C ALA A 24 9.27 -10.76 -8.80
N ILE A 25 8.57 -9.80 -9.40
CA ILE A 25 7.60 -8.92 -8.73
C ILE A 25 6.37 -8.72 -9.62
N THR A 26 5.21 -8.51 -9.02
CA THR A 26 4.00 -8.11 -9.75
C THR A 26 3.88 -6.58 -9.71
N PRO A 27 3.97 -5.89 -10.86
CA PRO A 27 3.89 -4.44 -10.89
C PRO A 27 2.46 -3.95 -10.65
N GLY A 28 2.33 -2.69 -10.24
CA GLY A 28 1.04 -2.09 -9.88
C GLY A 28 1.15 -1.48 -8.50
N ALA A 29 1.69 -0.26 -8.43
CA ALA A 29 1.96 0.38 -7.15
C ALA A 29 0.68 0.51 -6.31
N VAL A 30 0.70 -0.03 -5.10
CA VAL A 30 -0.44 0.04 -4.15
C VAL A 30 -0.17 1.10 -3.10
N PHE A 31 -1.00 2.13 -3.08
CA PHE A 31 -1.01 3.20 -2.08
C PHE A 31 -2.33 3.96 -2.18
N SER A 32 -2.67 4.69 -1.12
CA SER A 32 -3.77 5.64 -1.12
C SER A 32 -3.36 6.91 -0.38
N SER A 33 -3.89 8.05 -0.82
CA SER A 33 -3.64 9.32 -0.17
C SER A 33 -4.96 10.03 0.09
N GLY A 34 -5.29 10.20 1.36
CA GLY A 34 -6.47 10.94 1.79
C GLY A 34 -6.33 12.45 1.62
N ARG A 35 -7.40 13.18 1.96
CA ARG A 35 -7.49 14.63 1.75
C ARG A 35 -6.64 15.46 2.73
N GLU A 36 -6.39 14.98 3.94
CA GLU A 36 -5.71 15.75 4.99
C GLU A 36 -4.24 15.39 5.15
N ARG A 37 -3.89 14.11 4.96
CA ARG A 37 -2.50 13.58 4.94
C ARG A 37 -1.68 13.84 6.21
N ARG A 38 -2.34 14.14 7.34
CA ARG A 38 -1.68 14.39 8.65
C ARG A 38 -0.98 13.18 9.26
N VAL A 39 -1.44 11.99 8.90
CA VAL A 39 -0.87 10.70 9.31
C VAL A 39 -0.44 9.94 8.07
N LEU A 40 0.74 9.34 8.14
CA LEU A 40 1.28 8.44 7.13
C LEU A 40 1.49 7.07 7.75
N LEU A 41 0.72 6.09 7.28
CA LEU A 41 0.87 4.69 7.68
C LEU A 41 1.70 3.94 6.62
N ILE A 42 2.80 3.32 7.06
CA ILE A 42 3.76 2.66 6.16
C ILE A 42 3.91 1.18 6.55
N GLY A 43 3.47 0.29 5.66
CA GLY A 43 3.75 -1.15 5.73
C GLY A 43 5.06 -1.54 5.05
N GLN A 44 5.36 -2.85 4.99
CA GLN A 44 6.57 -3.35 4.34
C GLN A 44 6.42 -3.47 2.82
N ALA A 45 5.43 -4.24 2.39
CA ALA A 45 5.10 -4.49 0.99
C ALA A 45 3.58 -4.70 0.83
N PRO A 46 3.00 -4.45 -0.36
CA PRO A 46 1.63 -4.84 -0.64
C PRO A 46 1.51 -6.34 -0.74
N GLY A 47 0.43 -6.91 -0.20
CA GLY A 47 0.11 -8.32 -0.37
C GLY A 47 -0.66 -8.63 -1.66
N VAL A 48 -0.79 -9.91 -2.00
CA VAL A 48 -1.49 -10.35 -3.22
C VAL A 48 -2.93 -9.84 -3.31
N THR A 49 -3.66 -9.81 -2.18
CA THR A 49 -5.05 -9.32 -2.15
C THR A 49 -5.13 -7.81 -2.30
N GLU A 50 -4.10 -7.07 -1.91
CA GLU A 50 -4.03 -5.62 -2.05
C GLU A 50 -3.81 -5.21 -3.50
N VAL A 51 -3.08 -6.02 -4.27
CA VAL A 51 -2.94 -5.83 -5.73
C VAL A 51 -4.30 -5.99 -6.40
N THR A 52 -5.02 -7.06 -6.10
CA THR A 52 -6.35 -7.31 -6.68
C THR A 52 -7.37 -6.24 -6.27
N ALA A 53 -7.34 -5.81 -5.00
CA ALA A 53 -8.27 -4.80 -4.48
C ALA A 53 -7.87 -3.36 -4.82
N GLY A 54 -6.61 -3.12 -5.21
CA GLY A 54 -6.05 -1.78 -5.38
C GLY A 54 -6.04 -0.94 -4.09
N ARG A 55 -6.09 -1.58 -2.92
CA ARG A 55 -6.26 -0.93 -1.61
C ARG A 55 -5.20 -1.43 -0.61
N PRO A 56 -4.42 -0.54 0.03
CA PRO A 56 -3.50 -0.92 1.10
C PRO A 56 -4.23 -1.51 2.30
N PHE A 57 -3.59 -2.43 3.03
CA PHE A 57 -4.13 -3.04 4.24
C PHE A 57 -5.52 -3.65 4.03
N ASN A 58 -5.68 -4.47 2.99
CA ASN A 58 -6.97 -5.07 2.60
C ASN A 58 -7.19 -6.50 3.14
N ALA A 59 -6.18 -7.08 3.80
CA ALA A 59 -6.23 -8.46 4.28
C ALA A 59 -6.32 -8.53 5.81
N THR A 60 -6.06 -9.71 6.37
CA THR A 60 -6.06 -10.00 7.81
C THR A 60 -5.16 -9.06 8.62
N SER A 61 -4.01 -8.65 8.07
CA SER A 61 -3.14 -7.62 8.67
C SER A 61 -3.85 -6.27 8.79
N GLY A 62 -4.61 -5.89 7.76
CA GLY A 62 -5.46 -4.70 7.75
C GLY A 62 -6.58 -4.78 8.77
N THR A 63 -7.30 -5.91 8.84
CA THR A 63 -8.34 -6.12 9.85
C THR A 63 -7.81 -5.93 11.26
N ARG A 64 -6.63 -6.48 11.56
CA ARG A 64 -5.99 -6.34 12.88
C ARG A 64 -5.54 -4.90 13.16
N LEU A 65 -4.95 -4.25 12.17
CA LEU A 65 -4.55 -2.85 12.26
C LEU A 65 -5.75 -1.94 12.55
N PHE A 66 -6.84 -2.08 11.79
CA PHE A 66 -8.01 -1.21 11.97
C PHE A 66 -8.78 -1.50 13.25
N LYS A 67 -8.67 -2.72 13.80
CA LYS A 67 -9.10 -2.99 15.17
C LYS A 67 -8.31 -2.14 16.19
N TRP A 68 -6.99 -2.11 16.12
CA TRP A 68 -6.16 -1.30 17.02
C TRP A 68 -6.38 0.20 16.86
N LEU A 69 -6.52 0.67 15.61
CA LEU A 69 -6.86 2.06 15.34
C LEU A 69 -8.24 2.41 15.91
N GLY A 70 -9.21 1.51 15.80
CA GLY A 70 -10.52 1.65 16.42
C GLY A 70 -10.46 1.74 17.95
N GLU A 71 -9.66 0.89 18.60
CA GLU A 71 -9.39 0.97 20.05
C GLU A 71 -8.75 2.31 20.46
N ALA A 72 -7.99 2.94 19.56
CA ALA A 72 -7.40 4.27 19.73
C ALA A 72 -8.33 5.43 19.28
N GLY A 73 -9.59 5.15 18.93
CA GLY A 73 -10.58 6.18 18.57
C GLY A 73 -10.63 6.57 17.08
N TRP A 74 -10.00 5.78 16.19
CA TRP A 74 -9.99 6.03 14.75
C TRP A 74 -10.92 5.09 14.00
N ALA A 75 -11.97 5.63 13.39
CA ALA A 75 -12.85 4.86 12.50
C ALA A 75 -12.15 4.57 11.16
N GLU A 76 -12.26 3.34 10.65
CA GLU A 76 -11.55 2.90 9.43
C GLU A 76 -11.89 3.77 8.22
N ASP A 77 -13.17 4.00 7.92
CA ASP A 77 -13.58 4.75 6.73
C ASP A 77 -13.08 6.20 6.77
N ASP A 78 -13.17 6.85 7.93
CA ASP A 78 -12.67 8.21 8.12
C ASP A 78 -11.14 8.27 8.02
N PHE A 79 -10.44 7.32 8.64
CA PHE A 79 -8.99 7.23 8.58
C PHE A 79 -8.50 7.08 7.13
N ARG A 80 -9.12 6.18 6.36
CA ARG A 80 -8.75 5.94 4.96
C ARG A 80 -9.07 7.12 4.04
N ALA A 81 -10.13 7.88 4.33
CA ALA A 81 -10.48 9.08 3.56
C ALA A 81 -9.55 10.27 3.86
N ARG A 82 -8.99 10.35 5.08
CA ARG A 82 -8.19 11.50 5.53
C ARG A 82 -6.68 11.29 5.39
N HIS A 83 -6.20 10.08 5.60
CA HIS A 83 -4.77 9.81 5.78
C HIS A 83 -4.14 9.05 4.62
N THR A 84 -2.81 9.04 4.60
CA THR A 84 -2.04 8.35 3.57
C THR A 84 -1.64 6.98 4.07
N MET A 85 -1.83 5.96 3.24
CA MET A 85 -1.42 4.59 3.51
C MET A 85 -0.56 4.08 2.35
N THR A 86 0.59 3.52 2.68
CA THR A 86 1.53 3.01 1.68
C THR A 86 2.39 1.91 2.29
N ALA A 87 3.35 1.41 1.51
CA ALA A 87 4.37 0.48 1.95
C ALA A 87 5.76 0.93 1.48
N VAL A 88 6.83 0.45 2.11
CA VAL A 88 8.21 0.76 1.69
C VAL A 88 8.41 0.37 0.24
N THR A 89 8.11 -0.89 -0.10
CA THR A 89 7.99 -1.31 -1.49
C THR A 89 6.59 -0.99 -2.01
N LYS A 90 6.47 -0.70 -3.30
CA LYS A 90 5.19 -0.29 -3.91
C LYS A 90 4.47 -1.42 -4.64
N CYS A 91 5.22 -2.43 -5.07
CA CYS A 91 4.73 -3.54 -5.88
C CYS A 91 4.76 -4.83 -5.06
N TYR A 92 3.88 -5.78 -5.37
CA TYR A 92 3.85 -7.06 -4.68
C TYR A 92 5.10 -7.88 -5.02
N PRO A 93 5.89 -8.27 -4.01
CA PRO A 93 7.13 -8.99 -4.23
C PRO A 93 6.94 -10.51 -4.36
N GLY A 94 5.72 -11.04 -4.29
CA GLY A 94 5.49 -12.49 -4.29
C GLY A 94 5.61 -13.12 -2.91
N LYS A 95 5.10 -14.34 -2.78
CA LYS A 95 5.10 -15.10 -1.51
C LYS A 95 6.51 -15.47 -1.07
N ASP A 96 6.71 -15.51 0.24
CA ASP A 96 7.93 -16.06 0.82
C ASP A 96 8.03 -17.58 0.58
N LYS A 97 9.26 -18.10 0.48
CA LYS A 97 9.52 -19.53 0.24
C LYS A 97 9.02 -20.42 1.38
N SER A 98 8.97 -19.91 2.61
CA SER A 98 8.41 -20.62 3.77
C SER A 98 6.88 -20.70 3.74
N GLY A 99 6.23 -19.99 2.81
CA GLY A 99 4.77 -19.84 2.75
C GLY A 99 4.18 -18.90 3.80
N LYS A 100 5.02 -18.35 4.70
CA LYS A 100 4.60 -17.40 5.73
C LYS A 100 4.75 -15.97 5.22
N GLY A 101 3.65 -15.43 4.70
CA GLY A 101 3.59 -14.05 4.21
C GLY A 101 4.31 -13.86 2.88
N ASP A 102 4.70 -12.62 2.64
CA ASP A 102 5.28 -12.17 1.39
C ASP A 102 6.77 -11.84 1.57
N ARG A 103 7.54 -11.90 0.48
CA ARG A 103 8.94 -11.49 0.51
C ARG A 103 9.04 -10.01 0.89
N VAL A 104 10.12 -9.63 1.56
CA VAL A 104 10.42 -8.23 1.90
C VAL A 104 11.84 -7.89 1.52
#